data_AF-A0A8T6U3M5-F1
#
_entry.id   AF-A0A8T6U3M5-F1
#
_cell.length_a   1.000
_cell.length_b   1.000
_cell.length_c   1.000
_cell.angle_alpha   90.00
_cell.angle_beta   90.00
_cell.angle_gamma   90.00
#
_symmetry.space_group_name_H-M   'P 1'
#
loop_
_entity.id
_entity.type
_entity.pdbx_description
1 polymer ?
#
loop_
_entity_poly.entity_id
_entity_poly.type
_entity_poly.pdbx_seq_one_letter_code
_entity_poly.pdbx_strand_id
1 'polypeptide(L)'
;YFRCGCAEEEAATAIFQSLKRLRYSSANKLKFRSHVHKLAVEPFIWVINKAAIPFHEMGCEPEVTITDENGKKVIFWSFIHPETKERVRPVPPFNFVTRINGTIYDFSHHTNLLKDIGNAKEVIDYLRKGPNNRNLFLYAASNGLRKIDKTFVVNFIKKQYSNVTKLLIVYLLIDTYPERQSFVQQCLNAFIKLLGQIPEEIEIEPNK
;
A
#
# COMPACT_ATOMS: atom_id res chain seq x y z
N TYR A 1 -2.02 -6.77 -18.77
CA TYR A 1 -0.80 -6.21 -18.18
C TYR A 1 -0.87 -4.69 -18.02
N PHE A 2 -0.92 -3.89 -19.10
CA PHE A 2 -1.01 -2.42 -19.02
C PHE A 2 -2.15 -1.94 -18.11
N ARG A 3 -3.36 -2.52 -18.28
CA ARG A 3 -4.51 -2.26 -17.41
C ARG A 3 -4.25 -2.56 -15.93
N CYS A 4 -3.42 -3.55 -15.62
CA CYS A 4 -3.20 -4.01 -14.25
C CYS A 4 -2.15 -3.14 -13.52
N GLY A 5 -1.10 -2.70 -14.23
CA GLY A 5 -0.12 -1.74 -13.69
C GLY A 5 -0.72 -0.34 -13.53
N CYS A 6 -1.50 0.12 -14.51
CA CYS A 6 -2.25 1.39 -14.38
C CYS A 6 -3.24 1.33 -13.22
N ALA A 7 -3.96 0.22 -13.03
CA ALA A 7 -4.92 0.10 -11.93
C ALA A 7 -4.29 0.25 -10.54
N GLU A 8 -3.07 -0.23 -10.32
CA GLU A 8 -2.37 -0.04 -9.04
C GLU A 8 -1.98 1.43 -8.84
N GLU A 9 -1.42 2.06 -9.87
CA GLU A 9 -1.09 3.48 -9.82
C GLU A 9 -2.32 4.37 -9.62
N GLU A 10 -3.44 4.03 -10.24
CA GLU A 10 -4.73 4.72 -10.08
C GLU A 10 -5.28 4.52 -8.66
N ALA A 11 -5.23 3.30 -8.11
CA ALA A 11 -5.64 3.04 -6.74
C ALA A 11 -4.77 3.80 -5.71
N ALA A 12 -3.45 3.83 -5.91
CA ALA A 12 -2.54 4.65 -5.11
C ALA A 12 -2.84 6.16 -5.24
N THR A 13 -3.18 6.60 -6.45
CA THR A 13 -3.59 7.99 -6.71
C THR A 13 -4.88 8.34 -5.96
N ALA A 14 -5.86 7.43 -5.91
CA ALA A 14 -7.10 7.62 -5.17
C ALA A 14 -6.82 7.81 -3.66
N ILE A 15 -5.93 7.00 -3.08
CA ILE A 15 -5.47 7.18 -1.69
C ILE A 15 -4.86 8.57 -1.51
N PHE A 16 -3.94 8.99 -2.39
CA PHE A 16 -3.31 10.31 -2.27
C PHE A 16 -4.32 11.45 -2.39
N GLN A 17 -5.31 11.33 -3.26
CA GLN A 17 -6.38 12.32 -3.41
C GLN A 17 -7.22 12.41 -2.14
N SER A 18 -7.60 11.25 -1.58
CA SER A 18 -8.30 11.17 -0.29
C SER A 18 -7.53 11.89 0.82
N LEU A 19 -6.23 11.58 0.96
CA LEU A 19 -5.36 12.20 1.97
C LEU A 19 -5.28 13.72 1.83
N LYS A 20 -5.18 14.25 0.61
CA LYS A 20 -5.18 15.70 0.37
C LYS A 20 -6.55 16.32 0.64
N ARG A 21 -7.63 15.69 0.18
CA ARG A 21 -9.01 16.18 0.36
C ARG A 21 -9.39 16.27 1.84
N LEU A 22 -9.01 15.26 2.63
CA LEU A 22 -9.19 15.20 4.09
C LEU A 22 -8.15 16.01 4.88
N ARG A 23 -7.25 16.73 4.19
CA ARG A 23 -6.26 17.65 4.78
C ARG A 23 -5.36 16.99 5.82
N TYR A 24 -4.89 15.78 5.52
CA TYR A 24 -3.84 15.15 6.32
C TYR A 24 -2.55 15.99 6.27
N SER A 25 -1.86 16.05 7.40
CA SER A 25 -0.61 16.81 7.52
C SER A 25 0.45 16.19 6.62
N SER A 26 1.23 17.01 5.92
CA SER A 26 2.22 16.58 4.92
C SER A 26 1.67 15.91 3.66
N ALA A 27 0.34 15.80 3.48
CA ALA A 27 -0.23 15.21 2.27
C ALA A 27 0.18 15.98 1.00
N ASN A 28 0.41 17.30 1.11
CA ASN A 28 0.92 18.15 0.03
C ASN A 28 2.31 17.73 -0.50
N LYS A 29 3.11 17.01 0.28
CA LYS A 29 4.42 16.48 -0.14
C LYS A 29 4.32 15.27 -1.08
N LEU A 30 3.12 14.68 -1.23
CA LEU A 30 2.87 13.60 -2.18
C LEU A 30 2.84 14.14 -3.62
N LYS A 31 3.73 13.60 -4.47
CA LYS A 31 3.84 13.90 -5.91
C LYS A 31 2.98 12.90 -6.71
N PHE A 32 1.76 13.28 -7.10
CA PHE A 32 0.84 12.41 -7.87
C PHE A 32 1.39 11.90 -9.21
N ARG A 33 2.18 12.75 -9.88
CA ARG A 33 2.80 12.41 -11.18
C ARG A 33 4.02 11.51 -11.03
N SER A 34 4.54 11.32 -9.81
CA SER A 34 5.67 10.44 -9.57
C SER A 34 5.20 8.99 -9.54
N HIS A 35 5.65 8.21 -10.53
CA HIS A 35 5.48 6.75 -10.54
C HIS A 35 6.08 6.11 -9.29
N VAL A 36 7.25 6.59 -8.86
CA VAL A 36 7.94 6.11 -7.65
C VAL A 36 7.05 6.28 -6.42
N HIS A 37 6.43 7.44 -6.23
CA HIS A 37 5.52 7.64 -5.09
C HIS A 37 4.35 6.66 -5.11
N LYS A 38 3.71 6.48 -6.27
CA LYS A 38 2.54 5.59 -6.41
C LYS A 38 2.89 4.12 -6.18
N LEU A 39 4.00 3.67 -6.78
CA LEU A 39 4.45 2.28 -6.67
C LEU A 39 5.07 1.94 -5.31
N ALA A 40 5.52 2.94 -4.54
CA ALA A 40 6.02 2.73 -3.18
C ALA A 40 4.91 2.43 -2.16
N VAL A 41 3.64 2.65 -2.50
CA VAL A 41 2.52 2.46 -1.56
C VAL A 41 2.34 1.00 -1.15
N GLU A 42 2.35 0.06 -2.10
CA GLU A 42 2.16 -1.37 -1.78
C GLU A 42 3.29 -1.95 -0.92
N PRO A 43 4.58 -1.73 -1.25
CA PRO A 43 5.67 -2.16 -0.38
C PRO A 43 5.58 -1.55 1.02
N PHE A 44 5.17 -0.29 1.13
CA PHE A 44 5.00 0.37 2.42
C PHE A 44 3.87 -0.25 3.25
N ILE A 45 2.72 -0.56 2.64
CA ILE A 45 1.62 -1.27 3.30
C ILE A 45 2.09 -2.65 3.78
N TRP A 46 2.91 -3.35 3.00
CA TRP A 46 3.46 -4.64 3.41
C TRP A 46 4.38 -4.52 4.64
N VAL A 47 5.20 -3.45 4.72
CA VAL A 47 6.02 -3.16 5.92
C VAL A 47 5.14 -2.91 7.14
N ILE A 48 4.05 -2.14 7.00
CA ILE A 48 3.09 -1.92 8.09
C ILE A 48 2.47 -3.24 8.54
N ASN A 49 2.07 -4.11 7.60
CA ASN A 49 1.49 -5.41 7.91
C ASN A 49 2.49 -6.29 8.70
N LYS A 50 3.77 -6.28 8.35
CA LYS A 50 4.80 -6.97 9.13
C LYS A 50 4.92 -6.46 10.56
N ALA A 51 4.82 -5.14 10.76
CA ALA A 51 4.80 -4.56 12.10
C ALA A 51 3.53 -4.94 12.89
N ALA A 52 2.48 -5.42 12.21
CA ALA A 52 1.23 -5.87 12.80
C ALA A 52 1.20 -7.38 13.14
N ILE A 53 2.26 -8.15 12.83
CA ILE A 53 2.37 -9.59 13.15
C ILE A 53 2.04 -9.93 14.62
N PRO A 54 2.51 -9.15 15.61
CA PRO A 54 2.17 -9.44 17.02
C PRO A 54 0.66 -9.45 17.30
N PHE A 55 -0.15 -8.67 16.57
CA PHE A 55 -1.61 -8.70 16.72
C PHE A 55 -2.23 -9.99 16.19
N HIS A 56 -1.69 -10.55 15.10
CA HIS A 56 -2.12 -11.86 14.61
C HIS A 56 -1.75 -12.98 15.58
N GLU A 57 -0.55 -12.92 16.17
CA GLU A 57 -0.09 -13.90 17.16
C GLU A 57 -0.94 -13.88 18.45
N MET A 58 -1.55 -12.73 18.77
CA MET A 58 -2.51 -12.58 19.87
C MET A 58 -3.92 -13.11 19.54
N GLY A 59 -4.15 -13.67 18.35
CA GLY A 59 -5.45 -14.18 17.93
C GLY A 59 -6.47 -13.09 17.57
N CYS A 60 -6.02 -11.84 17.41
CA CYS A 60 -6.84 -10.75 16.91
C CYS A 60 -6.88 -10.80 15.38
N GLU A 61 -7.77 -11.63 14.82
CA GLU A 61 -7.95 -11.70 13.36
C GLU A 61 -8.79 -10.51 12.87
N PRO A 62 -8.25 -9.65 11.99
CA PRO A 62 -9.01 -8.53 11.45
C PRO A 62 -9.96 -9.02 10.35
N GLU A 63 -11.23 -8.68 10.49
CA GLU A 63 -12.27 -8.89 9.49
C GLU A 63 -12.68 -7.55 8.88
N VAL A 64 -12.72 -7.49 7.55
CA VAL A 64 -13.22 -6.33 6.80
C VAL A 64 -14.67 -6.57 6.41
N THR A 65 -15.55 -5.67 6.82
CA THR A 65 -17.00 -5.79 6.60
C THR A 65 -17.53 -4.52 5.92
N ILE A 66 -18.54 -4.69 5.07
CA ILE A 66 -19.29 -3.58 4.45
C ILE A 66 -20.62 -3.46 5.19
N THR A 67 -20.99 -2.25 5.57
CA THR A 67 -22.30 -1.96 6.20
C THR A 67 -22.88 -0.66 5.65
N ASP A 68 -24.14 -0.39 5.96
CA ASP A 68 -24.80 0.89 5.67
C ASP A 68 -24.83 1.74 6.96
N GLU A 69 -24.12 2.87 6.94
CA GLU A 69 -24.18 3.89 7.99
C GLU A 69 -24.81 5.16 7.42
N ASN A 70 -25.96 5.57 7.98
CA ASN A 70 -26.70 6.78 7.56
C ASN A 70 -27.01 6.82 6.04
N GLY A 71 -27.39 5.67 5.46
CA GLY A 71 -27.72 5.55 4.03
C GLY A 71 -26.50 5.58 3.10
N LYS A 72 -25.28 5.44 3.64
CA LYS A 72 -24.05 5.29 2.88
C LYS A 72 -23.40 3.95 3.18
N LYS A 73 -23.00 3.24 2.13
CA LYS A 73 -22.15 2.06 2.26
C LYS A 73 -20.76 2.47 2.72
N VAL A 74 -20.37 1.96 3.89
CA VAL A 74 -19.06 2.16 4.50
C VAL A 74 -18.36 0.83 4.69
N ILE A 75 -17.04 0.85 4.65
CA ILE A 75 -16.21 -0.30 4.98
C ILE A 75 -15.55 -0.04 6.33
N PHE A 76 -15.48 -1.06 7.17
CA PHE A 76 -14.73 -1.00 8.42
C PHE A 76 -13.95 -2.29 8.60
N TRP A 77 -12.93 -2.24 9.46
CA TRP A 77 -12.32 -3.46 9.97
C TRP A 77 -12.73 -3.62 11.44
N SER A 78 -12.84 -4.87 11.87
CA SER A 78 -13.11 -5.25 13.24
C SER A 78 -12.24 -6.44 13.61
N PHE A 79 -12.03 -6.68 14.89
CA PHE A 79 -11.36 -7.87 15.37
C PHE A 79 -12.14 -8.45 16.55
N ILE A 80 -12.00 -9.75 16.76
CA ILE A 80 -12.59 -10.41 17.92
C ILE A 80 -11.54 -10.40 19.03
N HIS A 81 -11.88 -9.85 20.18
CA HIS A 81 -10.97 -9.87 21.33
C HIS A 81 -10.78 -11.32 21.78
N PRO A 82 -9.53 -11.81 21.96
CA PRO A 82 -9.26 -13.21 22.23
C PRO A 82 -9.90 -13.71 23.53
N GLU A 83 -9.89 -12.88 24.57
CA GLU A 83 -10.46 -13.21 25.89
C GLU A 83 -11.97 -12.97 25.98
N THR A 84 -12.45 -11.75 25.75
CA THR A 84 -13.88 -11.41 25.91
C THR A 84 -14.78 -11.94 24.80
N LYS A 85 -14.21 -12.36 23.65
CA LYS A 85 -14.92 -12.72 22.41
C LYS A 85 -15.81 -11.60 21.85
N GLU A 86 -15.66 -10.39 22.36
CA GLU A 86 -16.38 -9.23 21.86
C GLU A 86 -15.77 -8.76 20.53
N ARG A 87 -16.64 -8.31 19.63
CA ARG A 87 -16.22 -7.69 18.38
C ARG A 87 -15.88 -6.23 18.65
N VAL A 88 -14.62 -5.89 18.48
CA VAL A 88 -14.12 -4.52 18.63
C VAL A 88 -14.04 -3.88 17.24
N ARG A 89 -14.64 -2.70 17.12
CA ARG A 89 -14.67 -1.91 15.89
C ARG A 89 -14.27 -0.47 16.18
N PRO A 90 -13.07 -0.02 15.80
CA PRO A 90 -12.73 1.40 15.84
C PRO A 90 -13.56 2.19 14.83
N VAL A 91 -14.06 3.35 15.24
CA VAL A 91 -14.77 4.29 14.38
C VAL A 91 -14.16 5.68 14.59
N PRO A 92 -13.53 6.30 13.56
CA PRO A 92 -13.17 5.74 12.26
C PRO A 92 -12.21 4.52 12.33
N PRO A 93 -12.10 3.70 11.28
CA PRO A 93 -11.40 2.41 11.33
C PRO A 93 -9.94 2.51 11.75
N PHE A 94 -9.20 3.49 11.24
CA PHE A 94 -7.79 3.73 11.56
C PHE A 94 -7.61 4.80 12.64
N ASN A 95 -8.59 5.01 13.51
CA ASN A 95 -8.50 5.99 14.59
C ASN A 95 -7.83 5.42 15.86
N PHE A 96 -6.60 4.93 15.71
CA PHE A 96 -5.75 4.47 16.80
C PHE A 96 -4.31 4.96 16.58
N VAL A 97 -3.42 4.70 17.54
CA VAL A 97 -2.00 5.03 17.42
C VAL A 97 -1.19 3.84 17.92
N THR A 98 -0.19 3.42 17.15
CA THR A 98 0.75 2.40 17.60
C THR A 98 1.82 3.05 18.48
N ARG A 99 2.08 2.48 19.65
CA ARG A 99 3.13 2.93 20.57
C ARG A 99 4.05 1.77 20.94
N ILE A 100 5.35 2.05 21.07
CA ILE A 100 6.33 1.13 21.68
C ILE A 100 6.95 1.85 22.88
N ASN A 101 6.95 1.19 24.04
CA ASN A 101 7.45 1.74 25.31
C ASN A 101 6.87 3.13 25.62
N GLY A 102 5.56 3.32 25.39
CA GLY A 102 4.85 4.59 25.62
C GLY A 102 5.08 5.70 24.58
N THR A 103 6.03 5.51 23.65
CA THR A 103 6.32 6.48 22.59
C THR A 103 5.59 6.15 21.29
N ILE A 104 5.13 7.16 20.55
CA ILE A 104 4.48 6.95 19.24
C ILE A 104 5.47 6.25 18.32
N TYR A 105 5.03 5.11 17.78
CA TYR A 105 5.88 4.28 16.96
C TYR A 105 6.17 4.93 15.61
N ASP A 106 7.44 5.17 15.29
CA ASP A 106 7.79 5.70 13.98
C ASP A 106 8.11 4.54 13.03
N PHE A 107 7.16 4.24 12.14
CA PHE A 107 7.32 3.22 11.10
C PHE A 107 8.48 3.51 10.14
N SER A 108 9.02 4.73 10.13
CA SER A 108 10.25 5.00 9.39
C SER A 108 11.46 4.29 10.00
N HIS A 109 11.44 3.78 11.23
CA HIS A 109 12.52 2.91 11.72
C HIS A 109 12.47 1.50 11.10
N HIS A 110 11.28 1.05 10.67
CA HIS A 110 11.15 -0.10 9.78
C HIS A 110 11.65 0.21 8.36
N THR A 111 12.18 1.40 8.05
CA THR A 111 12.92 1.61 6.79
C THR A 111 14.23 0.83 6.75
N ASN A 112 14.77 0.40 7.89
CA ASN A 112 15.82 -0.61 7.92
C ASN A 112 15.31 -1.98 7.44
N LEU A 113 13.99 -2.24 7.38
CA LEU A 113 13.48 -3.36 6.58
C LEU A 113 13.71 -3.15 5.09
N LEU A 114 13.86 -1.95 4.52
CA LEU A 114 14.41 -1.89 3.16
C LEU A 114 15.82 -2.54 3.07
N LYS A 115 16.56 -2.63 4.18
CA LYS A 115 17.83 -3.37 4.27
C LYS A 115 17.66 -4.83 4.72
N ASP A 116 16.74 -5.15 5.64
CA ASP A 116 16.48 -6.51 6.17
C ASP A 116 15.54 -7.36 5.30
N ILE A 117 14.62 -6.73 4.55
CA ILE A 117 14.22 -7.27 3.26
C ILE A 117 15.52 -7.13 2.47
N GLY A 118 16.18 -8.22 2.05
CA GLY A 118 17.43 -8.24 1.28
C GLY A 118 17.35 -7.57 -0.12
N ASN A 119 16.66 -6.45 -0.20
CA ASN A 119 15.63 -6.14 -1.19
C ASN A 119 15.24 -4.64 -1.18
N ALA A 120 16.02 -3.71 -0.61
CA ALA A 120 16.03 -2.34 -1.14
C ALA A 120 16.23 -2.44 -2.66
N LYS A 121 17.07 -3.39 -3.08
CA LYS A 121 17.23 -3.83 -4.46
C LYS A 121 16.00 -4.49 -5.07
N GLU A 122 15.10 -5.20 -4.36
CA GLU A 122 13.85 -5.72 -4.94
C GLU A 122 12.68 -4.74 -4.90
N VAL A 123 12.62 -3.78 -3.98
CA VAL A 123 11.68 -2.66 -4.06
C VAL A 123 12.13 -1.74 -5.19
N ILE A 124 13.43 -1.40 -5.25
CA ILE A 124 14.03 -0.70 -6.38
C ILE A 124 13.94 -1.55 -7.66
N ASP A 125 14.10 -2.87 -7.63
CA ASP A 125 13.91 -3.74 -8.80
C ASP A 125 12.43 -3.91 -9.11
N TYR A 126 11.49 -3.81 -8.17
CA TYR A 126 10.06 -3.81 -8.45
C TYR A 126 9.69 -2.50 -9.16
N LEU A 127 10.22 -1.38 -8.66
CA LEU A 127 10.16 -0.06 -9.29
C LEU A 127 10.85 -0.03 -10.67
N ARG A 128 12.00 -0.71 -10.85
CA ARG A 128 12.77 -0.82 -12.11
C ARG A 128 12.25 -1.92 -13.06
N LYS A 129 11.61 -2.97 -12.56
CA LYS A 129 11.00 -4.07 -13.35
C LYS A 129 9.62 -3.71 -13.85
N GLY A 130 8.93 -2.71 -13.29
CA GLY A 130 7.68 -2.20 -13.86
C GLY A 130 7.82 -1.84 -15.36
N PRO A 131 8.83 -1.04 -15.75
CA PRO A 131 9.19 -0.77 -17.15
C PRO A 131 9.65 -2.01 -17.92
N ASN A 132 10.52 -2.86 -17.36
CA ASN A 132 11.06 -4.03 -18.05
C ASN A 132 10.01 -5.12 -18.31
N ASN A 133 9.07 -5.32 -17.39
CA ASN A 133 7.92 -6.18 -17.60
C ASN A 133 6.94 -5.54 -18.59
N ARG A 134 6.72 -4.21 -18.55
CA ARG A 134 5.94 -3.50 -19.56
C ARG A 134 6.51 -3.71 -20.96
N ASN A 135 7.82 -3.59 -21.14
CA ASN A 135 8.51 -3.89 -22.41
C ASN A 135 8.45 -5.38 -22.76
N LEU A 136 8.66 -6.28 -21.80
CA LEU A 136 8.55 -7.73 -22.02
C LEU A 136 7.16 -8.10 -22.55
N PHE A 137 6.08 -7.51 -22.01
CA PHE A 137 4.71 -7.80 -22.45
C PHE A 137 4.31 -7.05 -23.72
N LEU A 138 4.79 -5.82 -23.94
CA LEU A 138 4.52 -5.04 -25.15
C LEU A 138 5.26 -5.59 -26.38
N TYR A 139 6.48 -6.10 -26.20
CA TYR A 139 7.35 -6.58 -27.27
C TYR A 139 7.43 -8.12 -27.39
N ALA A 140 6.73 -8.89 -26.54
CA ALA A 140 6.73 -10.35 -26.64
C ALA A 140 5.97 -10.93 -27.85
N ALA A 141 5.26 -10.10 -28.63
CA ALA A 141 4.66 -10.55 -29.89
C ALA A 141 4.74 -9.42 -30.91
N SER A 142 5.81 -9.38 -31.70
CA SER A 142 5.64 -9.59 -33.14
C SER A 142 6.76 -10.43 -33.80
N ASN A 143 7.82 -10.80 -33.07
CA ASN A 143 9.04 -11.39 -33.67
C ASN A 143 9.47 -12.74 -33.06
N GLY A 144 8.64 -13.39 -32.22
CA GLY A 144 8.80 -14.81 -31.87
C GLY A 144 9.97 -15.23 -30.96
N LEU A 145 10.70 -14.33 -30.30
CA LEU A 145 11.93 -14.69 -29.57
C LEU A 145 11.77 -15.04 -28.08
N ARG A 146 10.60 -14.86 -27.45
CA ARG A 146 10.39 -15.25 -26.03
C ARG A 146 9.03 -15.89 -25.78
N LYS A 147 9.02 -17.19 -25.46
CA LYS A 147 7.85 -17.88 -24.90
C LYS A 147 7.66 -17.42 -23.45
N ILE A 148 6.70 -16.55 -23.19
CA ILE A 148 6.30 -16.22 -21.82
C ILE A 148 5.53 -17.42 -21.26
N ASP A 149 5.97 -17.93 -20.10
CA ASP A 149 5.28 -18.99 -19.38
C ASP A 149 3.87 -18.53 -18.97
N LYS A 150 2.84 -19.29 -19.37
CA LYS A 150 1.45 -19.01 -19.02
C LYS A 150 1.23 -19.00 -17.51
N THR A 151 1.96 -19.82 -16.76
CA THR A 151 1.89 -19.90 -15.29
C THR A 151 2.38 -18.60 -14.66
N PHE A 152 3.49 -18.05 -15.17
CA PHE A 152 3.99 -16.75 -14.77
C PHE A 152 2.96 -15.63 -14.99
N VAL A 153 2.28 -15.61 -16.15
CA VAL A 153 1.25 -14.59 -16.44
C VAL A 153 0.08 -14.67 -15.47
N VAL A 154 -0.44 -15.87 -15.20
CA VAL A 154 -1.56 -16.07 -14.27
C VAL A 154 -1.17 -15.63 -12.86
N ASN A 155 0.00 -16.02 -12.38
CA ASN A 155 0.48 -15.64 -11.06
C ASN A 155 0.69 -14.13 -10.94
N PHE A 156 1.22 -13.49 -12.00
CA PHE A 156 1.35 -12.04 -12.06
C PHE A 156 -0.01 -11.35 -11.96
N ILE A 157 -1.01 -11.77 -12.75
CA ILE A 157 -2.36 -11.17 -12.73
C ILE A 157 -3.00 -11.33 -11.35
N LYS A 158 -2.89 -12.51 -10.73
CA LYS A 158 -3.41 -12.77 -9.38
C LYS A 158 -2.75 -11.86 -8.34
N LYS A 159 -1.42 -11.70 -8.38
CA LYS A 159 -0.69 -10.78 -7.50
C LYS A 159 -1.17 -9.35 -7.69
N GLN A 160 -1.31 -8.91 -8.94
CA GLN A 160 -1.74 -7.55 -9.25
C GLN A 160 -3.17 -7.28 -8.79
N TYR A 161 -4.08 -8.23 -8.99
CA TYR A 161 -5.45 -8.16 -8.48
C TYR A 161 -5.48 -8.06 -6.95
N SER A 162 -4.64 -8.84 -6.25
CA SER A 162 -4.51 -8.76 -4.80
C SER A 162 -4.01 -7.38 -4.35
N ASN A 163 -2.99 -6.84 -5.01
CA ASN A 163 -2.42 -5.54 -4.69
C ASN A 163 -3.43 -4.41 -4.90
N VAL A 164 -4.09 -4.36 -6.06
CA VAL A 164 -5.13 -3.36 -6.35
C VAL A 164 -6.27 -3.44 -5.33
N THR A 165 -6.76 -4.65 -5.03
CA THR A 165 -7.83 -4.85 -4.04
C THR A 165 -7.44 -4.32 -2.66
N LYS A 166 -6.21 -4.60 -2.18
CA LYS A 166 -5.71 -4.05 -0.91
C LYS A 166 -5.69 -2.53 -0.90
N LEU A 167 -5.20 -1.90 -1.98
CA LEU A 167 -5.16 -0.44 -2.11
C LEU A 167 -6.57 0.16 -2.12
N LEU A 168 -7.52 -0.48 -2.80
CA LEU A 168 -8.92 -0.05 -2.80
C LEU A 168 -9.57 -0.18 -1.42
N ILE A 169 -9.28 -1.26 -0.67
CA ILE A 169 -9.74 -1.40 0.72
C ILE A 169 -9.18 -0.28 1.59
N VAL A 170 -7.88 0.01 1.50
CA VAL A 170 -7.24 1.12 2.24
C VAL A 170 -7.86 2.46 1.85
N TYR A 171 -8.06 2.71 0.56
CA TYR A 171 -8.75 3.89 0.08
C TYR A 171 -10.13 4.02 0.71
N LEU A 172 -10.96 2.98 0.65
CA LEU A 172 -12.31 3.02 1.20
C LEU A 172 -12.31 3.20 2.73
N LEU A 173 -11.42 2.54 3.48
CA LEU A 173 -11.30 2.70 4.93
C LEU A 173 -10.87 4.13 5.35
N ILE A 174 -10.26 4.89 4.44
CA ILE A 174 -9.89 6.30 4.66
C ILE A 174 -10.99 7.23 4.18
N ASP A 175 -11.44 7.05 2.94
CA ASP A 175 -12.22 8.01 2.17
C ASP A 175 -13.69 8.08 2.61
N THR A 176 -14.24 6.98 3.13
CA THR A 176 -15.64 6.95 3.58
C THR A 176 -15.87 7.68 4.89
N TYR A 177 -14.80 8.10 5.58
CA TYR A 177 -14.85 8.80 6.86
C TYR A 177 -14.36 10.25 6.69
N PRO A 178 -15.15 11.27 7.11
CA PRO A 178 -14.77 12.67 6.95
C PRO A 178 -13.64 13.11 7.91
N GLU A 179 -13.42 12.38 9.00
CA GLU A 179 -12.41 12.70 10.00
C GLU A 179 -11.01 12.21 9.61
N ARG A 180 -9.99 12.93 10.07
CA ARG A 180 -8.61 12.45 10.00
C ARG A 180 -8.38 11.36 11.02
N GLN A 181 -7.78 10.27 10.58
CA GLN A 181 -7.56 9.07 11.37
C GLN A 181 -6.10 9.04 11.84
N SER A 182 -5.90 8.86 13.15
CA SER A 182 -4.59 9.03 13.78
C SER A 182 -3.50 8.10 13.23
N PHE A 183 -3.85 6.84 12.96
CA PHE A 183 -2.92 5.86 12.42
C PHE A 183 -2.53 6.19 10.97
N VAL A 184 -3.48 6.69 10.17
CA VAL A 184 -3.21 7.14 8.80
C VAL A 184 -2.24 8.31 8.79
N GLN A 185 -2.36 9.24 9.75
CA GLN A 185 -1.40 10.35 9.90
C GLN A 185 0.00 9.84 10.29
N GLN A 186 0.07 8.87 11.21
CA GLN A 186 1.32 8.22 11.63
C GLN A 186 2.00 7.54 10.42
N CYS A 187 1.25 6.77 9.65
CA CYS A 187 1.72 6.10 8.43
C CYS A 187 2.16 7.10 7.35
N LEU A 188 1.39 8.17 7.11
CA LEU A 188 1.76 9.20 6.12
C LEU A 188 3.08 9.88 6.49
N ASN A 189 3.30 10.20 7.77
CA ASN A 189 4.55 10.80 8.22
C ASN A 189 5.74 9.87 7.95
N ALA A 190 5.60 8.58 8.25
CA ALA A 190 6.63 7.58 7.97
C ALA A 190 6.86 7.40 6.46
N PHE A 191 5.78 7.38 5.66
CA PHE A 191 5.86 7.24 4.21
C PHE A 191 6.60 8.42 3.55
N ILE A 192 6.35 9.65 3.98
CA ILE A 192 7.08 10.82 3.48
C ILE A 192 8.58 10.74 3.82
N LYS A 193 8.92 10.28 5.03
CA LYS A 193 10.33 10.07 5.41
C LYS A 193 10.99 9.02 4.53
N LEU A 194 10.31 7.89 4.28
CA LEU A 194 10.75 6.84 3.36
C LEU A 194 11.00 7.38 1.96
N LEU A 195 10.07 8.18 1.41
CA LEU A 195 10.24 8.77 0.08
C LEU A 195 11.46 9.71 0.00
N GLY A 196 11.78 10.42 1.08
CA GLY A 196 12.99 11.25 1.14
C GLY A 196 14.30 10.45 1.16
N GLN A 197 14.26 9.14 1.39
CA GLN A 197 15.42 8.25 1.35
C GLN A 197 15.60 7.57 -0.02
N ILE A 198 14.58 7.63 -0.89
CA ILE A 198 14.66 7.07 -2.24
C ILE A 198 15.34 8.10 -3.15
N PRO A 199 16.45 7.77 -3.82
CA PRO A 199 17.11 8.69 -4.76
C PRO A 199 16.12 9.16 -5.82
N GLU A 200 16.11 10.46 -6.14
CA GLU A 200 15.26 10.99 -7.23
C GLU A 200 15.67 10.40 -8.60
N GLU A 201 16.92 9.93 -8.72
CA GLU A 201 17.53 9.30 -9.91
C GLU A 201 17.18 7.81 -10.10
N ILE A 202 15.98 7.37 -9.71
CA ILE A 202 15.38 6.23 -10.42
C ILE A 202 14.82 6.78 -11.74
N GLU A 203 15.70 7.35 -12.57
CA GLU A 203 15.41 7.55 -13.98
C GLU A 203 15.19 6.15 -14.56
N ILE A 204 13.95 5.92 -14.98
CA ILE A 204 13.63 4.80 -15.86
C ILE A 204 14.37 5.13 -17.14
N GLU A 205 15.59 4.60 -17.31
CA GLU A 205 16.36 4.77 -18.54
C GLU A 205 15.44 4.44 -19.72
N PRO A 206 15.17 5.39 -20.63
CA PRO A 206 14.57 5.07 -21.89
C PRO A 206 15.65 4.34 -22.69
N ASN A 207 15.62 3.01 -22.68
CA ASN A 207 16.60 2.22 -23.42
C ASN A 207 16.58 2.60 -24.91
N LYS A 208 17.77 2.96 -25.39
CA LYS A 208 18.16 2.99 -26.80
C LYS A 208 17.98 1.63 -27.47
#